data_AF-A0A1H3QSY5-F1
#
_entry.id   AF-A0A1H3QSY5-F1
#
_cell.length_a   1.000
_cell.length_b   1.000
_cell.length_c   1.000
_cell.angle_alpha   90.00
_cell.angle_beta   90.00
_cell.angle_gamma   90.00
#
_symmetry.space_group_name_H-M   'P 1'
#
loop_
_entity.id
_entity.type
_entity.pdbx_description
1 polymer ?
#
loop_
_entity_poly.entity_id
_entity_poly.type
_entity_poly.pdbx_seq_one_letter_code
_entity_poly.pdbx_strand_id
1 'polypeptide(L)'
;MQAGFIISLFFAIIVAVFALKNGGSVNIDFIFAKVQVSQAIVIFVSAALGAVIVAFLGLVRQVKLTMKLKEQGKLINSLNSDKQSLENEIHILKEGKTMESYENLNEAKEIMKEQDGISNTEGENNTEENV
;
A
#
# COMPACT_ATOMS: atom_id res chain seq x y z
N MET A 1 12.61 20.80 -1.30
CA MET A 1 11.97 21.87 -0.49
C MET A 1 12.75 23.19 -0.54
N GLN A 2 14.07 23.19 -0.36
CA GLN A 2 14.87 24.43 -0.28
C GLN A 2 14.96 25.21 -1.62
N ALA A 3 15.20 24.52 -2.75
CA ALA A 3 15.32 25.19 -4.05
C ALA A 3 14.05 25.97 -4.44
N GLY A 4 12.87 25.41 -4.19
CA GLY A 4 11.58 26.08 -4.46
C GLY A 4 11.40 27.34 -3.62
N PHE A 5 11.79 27.31 -2.34
CA PHE A 5 11.74 28.47 -1.45
C PHE A 5 12.71 29.58 -1.88
N ILE A 6 13.93 29.19 -2.30
CA ILE A 6 14.93 30.14 -2.81
C ILE A 6 14.44 30.82 -4.10
N ILE A 7 13.86 30.06 -5.02
CA ILE A 7 13.27 30.60 -6.25
C ILE A 7 12.09 31.53 -5.94
N SER A 8 11.20 31.15 -5.01
CA SER A 8 10.07 32.01 -4.65
C SER A 8 10.52 33.31 -3.99
N LEU A 9 11.59 33.26 -3.19
CA LEU A 9 12.16 34.45 -2.56
C LEU A 9 12.78 35.39 -3.61
N PHE A 10 13.50 34.83 -4.59
CA PHE A 10 14.01 35.60 -5.73
C PHE A 10 12.88 36.30 -6.50
N PHE A 11 11.79 35.58 -6.81
CA PHE A 11 10.61 36.17 -7.44
C PHE A 11 9.92 37.23 -6.56
N ALA A 12 9.84 37.03 -5.24
CA ALA A 12 9.28 38.00 -4.32
C ALA A 12 10.06 39.33 -4.34
N ILE A 13 11.39 39.27 -4.42
CA ILE A 13 12.24 40.46 -4.57
C ILE A 13 11.95 41.17 -5.89
N ILE A 14 11.84 40.43 -7.00
CA ILE A 14 11.49 41.00 -8.31
C ILE A 14 10.15 41.73 -8.23
N VAL A 15 9.11 41.06 -7.70
CA VAL A 15 7.77 41.66 -7.53
C VAL A 15 7.81 42.91 -6.66
N ALA A 16 8.59 42.90 -5.57
CA ALA A 16 8.75 44.06 -4.70
C ALA A 16 9.42 45.25 -5.43
N VAL A 17 10.46 44.99 -6.23
CA VAL A 17 11.10 46.02 -7.07
C VAL A 17 10.11 46.58 -8.09
N PHE A 18 9.32 45.72 -8.74
CA PHE A 18 8.27 46.15 -9.67
C PHE A 18 7.23 47.03 -8.98
N ALA A 19 6.78 46.67 -7.78
CA ALA A 19 5.85 47.47 -7.00
C ALA A 19 6.44 48.84 -6.64
N LEU A 20 7.70 48.89 -6.16
CA LEU A 20 8.37 50.15 -5.82
C LEU A 20 8.53 51.07 -7.04
N LYS A 21 8.87 50.52 -8.22
CA LYS A 21 9.03 51.30 -9.45
C LYS A 21 7.71 51.80 -10.01
N ASN A 22 6.63 51.05 -9.79
CA ASN A 22 5.27 51.40 -10.20
C ASN A 22 4.48 51.90 -8.98
N GLY A 23 5.07 52.77 -8.17
CA GLY A 23 4.40 53.41 -7.04
C GLY A 23 3.38 54.49 -7.43
N GLY A 24 3.30 54.81 -8.73
CA GLY A 24 2.41 55.84 -9.27
C GLY A 24 0.94 55.58 -8.97
N SER A 25 0.21 56.67 -8.77
CA SER A 25 -1.23 56.64 -8.50
C SER A 25 -2.01 56.50 -9.80
N VAL A 26 -2.95 55.56 -9.84
CA VAL A 26 -3.84 55.32 -10.99
C VAL A 26 -5.28 55.27 -10.53
N ASN A 27 -6.18 55.67 -11.43
CA ASN A 27 -7.61 55.49 -11.24
C ASN A 27 -8.02 54.10 -11.69
N ILE A 28 -8.68 53.36 -10.80
CA ILE A 28 -9.18 52.02 -11.08
C ILE A 28 -10.70 52.05 -10.96
N ASP A 29 -11.35 51.64 -12.03
CA ASP A 29 -12.78 51.37 -12.05
C ASP A 29 -13.03 49.93 -11.61
N PHE A 30 -13.38 49.75 -10.34
CA PHE A 30 -13.94 48.50 -9.85
C PHE A 30 -15.43 48.42 -10.19
N ILE A 31 -15.99 47.20 -10.15
CA ILE A 31 -17.40 46.91 -10.47
C ILE A 31 -18.37 47.81 -9.70
N PHE A 32 -18.02 48.19 -8.46
CA PHE A 32 -18.89 48.98 -7.57
C PHE A 32 -18.29 50.32 -7.10
N ALA A 33 -17.04 50.63 -7.47
CA ALA A 33 -16.36 51.83 -6.96
C ALA A 33 -15.24 52.29 -7.89
N LYS A 34 -15.03 53.61 -7.98
CA LYS A 34 -13.86 54.19 -8.61
C LYS A 34 -12.93 54.71 -7.53
N VAL A 35 -11.70 54.21 -7.48
CA VAL A 35 -10.73 54.64 -6.46
C VAL A 35 -9.39 54.95 -7.09
N GLN A 36 -8.72 55.93 -6.51
CA GLN A 36 -7.38 56.31 -6.88
C GLN A 36 -6.40 55.63 -5.92
N VAL A 37 -5.62 54.68 -6.43
CA VAL A 37 -4.70 53.86 -5.64
C VAL A 37 -3.37 53.71 -6.36
N SER A 38 -2.31 53.42 -5.60
CA SER A 38 -1.00 53.12 -6.19
C SER A 38 -1.04 51.80 -6.95
N GLN A 39 -0.44 51.72 -8.14
CA GLN A 39 -0.30 50.46 -8.89
C GLN A 39 0.44 49.41 -8.05
N ALA A 40 1.38 49.83 -7.19
CA ALA A 40 2.08 48.97 -6.26
C ALA A 40 1.13 48.16 -5.37
N ILE A 41 0.08 48.79 -4.85
CA ILE A 41 -0.93 48.14 -3.99
C ILE A 41 -1.68 47.08 -4.78
N VAL A 42 -2.04 47.37 -6.03
CA VAL A 42 -2.75 46.44 -6.91
C VAL A 42 -1.91 45.19 -7.19
N ILE A 43 -0.63 45.39 -7.54
CA ILE A 43 0.31 44.30 -7.81
C ILE A 43 0.50 43.45 -6.55
N PHE A 44 0.73 44.09 -5.40
CA PHE A 44 0.94 43.40 -4.13
C PHE A 44 -0.27 42.56 -3.72
N VAL A 45 -1.47 43.14 -3.76
CA VAL A 45 -2.72 42.42 -3.41
C VAL A 45 -2.97 41.27 -4.38
N SER A 46 -2.75 41.48 -5.68
CA SER A 46 -2.93 40.42 -6.69
C SER A 46 -1.96 39.25 -6.48
N ALA A 47 -0.68 39.55 -6.20
CA ALA A 47 0.32 38.54 -5.89
C ALA A 47 0.00 37.79 -4.58
N ALA A 48 -0.43 38.50 -3.54
CA ALA A 48 -0.85 37.92 -2.28
C ALA A 48 -2.07 36.98 -2.46
N LEU A 49 -3.08 37.40 -3.22
CA LEU A 49 -4.22 36.55 -3.56
C LEU A 49 -3.79 35.30 -4.33
N GLY A 50 -2.88 35.43 -5.29
CA GLY A 50 -2.28 34.29 -6.00
C GLY A 50 -1.61 33.30 -5.05
N ALA A 51 -0.82 33.79 -4.09
CA ALA A 51 -0.16 32.95 -3.09
C ALA A 51 -1.19 32.22 -2.19
N VAL A 52 -2.24 32.92 -1.78
CA VAL A 52 -3.35 32.34 -0.99
C VAL A 52 -4.04 31.22 -1.77
N ILE A 53 -4.36 31.43 -3.05
CA ILE A 53 -4.96 30.41 -3.92
C ILE A 53 -4.06 29.18 -4.01
N VAL A 54 -2.76 29.37 -4.25
CA VAL A 54 -1.80 28.26 -4.35
C VAL A 54 -1.70 27.50 -3.01
N ALA A 55 -1.74 28.19 -1.88
CA ALA A 55 -1.75 27.55 -0.57
C ALA A 55 -3.00 26.66 -0.39
N PHE A 56 -4.18 27.15 -0.74
CA PHE A 56 -5.42 26.35 -0.70
C PHE A 56 -5.37 25.13 -1.62
N LEU A 57 -4.86 25.28 -2.85
CA LEU A 57 -4.67 24.14 -3.76
C LEU A 57 -3.68 23.11 -3.18
N GLY A 58 -2.64 23.58 -2.47
CA GLY A 58 -1.72 22.74 -1.71
C GLY A 58 -2.42 21.91 -0.64
N LEU A 59 -3.31 22.53 0.15
CA LEU A 59 -4.11 21.84 1.18
C LEU A 59 -5.02 20.77 0.56
N VAL A 60 -5.73 21.09 -0.53
CA VAL A 60 -6.59 20.11 -1.22
C VAL A 60 -5.77 18.92 -1.72
N ARG A 61 -4.59 19.18 -2.30
CA ARG A 61 -3.67 18.11 -2.74
C ARG A 61 -3.23 17.25 -1.56
N GLN A 62 -2.92 17.87 -0.42
CA GLN A 62 -2.47 17.16 0.77
C GLN A 62 -3.57 16.25 1.34
N VAL A 63 -4.81 16.73 1.43
CA VAL A 63 -5.95 15.91 1.85
C VAL A 63 -6.12 14.70 0.93
N LYS A 64 -6.07 14.89 -0.39
CA LYS A 64 -6.14 13.78 -1.36
C LYS A 64 -5.02 12.76 -1.16
N LEU A 65 -3.80 13.24 -0.87
CA LEU A 65 -2.66 12.37 -0.59
C LEU A 65 -2.89 11.54 0.68
N THR A 66 -3.36 12.17 1.76
CA THR A 66 -3.66 11.48 3.02
C THR A 66 -4.75 10.43 2.85
N MET A 67 -5.79 10.73 2.06
CA MET A 67 -6.85 9.76 1.74
C MET A 67 -6.28 8.54 0.99
N LYS A 68 -5.45 8.77 -0.04
CA LYS A 68 -4.80 7.69 -0.78
C LYS A 68 -3.89 6.85 0.11
N LEU A 69 -3.13 7.47 1.00
CA LEU A 69 -2.28 6.75 1.96
C LEU A 69 -3.11 5.84 2.87
N LYS A 70 -4.27 6.33 3.35
CA LYS A 70 -5.17 5.52 4.19
C LYS A 70 -5.78 4.35 3.41
N GLU A 71 -6.16 4.57 2.16
CA GLU A 71 -6.69 3.52 1.28
C GLU A 71 -5.64 2.45 0.99
N GLN A 72 -4.42 2.85 0.63
CA GLN A 72 -3.30 1.94 0.45
C GLN A 72 -2.97 1.16 1.73
N GLY A 73 -3.02 1.81 2.89
CA GLY A 73 -2.84 1.14 4.18
C GLY A 73 -3.89 0.06 4.46
N LYS A 74 -5.16 0.30 4.08
CA LYS A 74 -6.21 -0.72 4.18
C LYS A 74 -5.94 -1.92 3.27
N LEU A 75 -5.51 -1.66 2.02
CA LEU A 75 -5.19 -2.72 1.07
C LEU A 75 -4.01 -3.57 1.55
N ILE A 76 -2.97 -2.94 2.13
CA ILE A 76 -1.84 -3.68 2.72
C ILE A 76 -2.33 -4.59 3.85
N ASN A 77 -3.22 -4.10 4.71
CA ASN A 77 -3.75 -4.89 5.82
C ASN A 77 -4.59 -6.08 5.33
N SER A 78 -5.44 -5.89 4.32
CA SER A 78 -6.21 -7.01 3.74
C SER A 78 -5.28 -8.04 3.10
N LEU A 79 -4.30 -7.61 2.30
CA LEU A 79 -3.33 -8.51 1.69
C LEU A 79 -2.54 -9.31 2.73
N ASN A 80 -2.15 -8.68 3.84
CA ASN A 80 -1.45 -9.37 4.93
C ASN A 80 -2.37 -10.40 5.63
N SER A 81 -3.64 -10.07 5.83
CA SER A 81 -4.63 -11.00 6.39
C SER A 81 -4.85 -12.20 5.46
N ASP A 82 -5.00 -11.95 4.16
CA ASP A 82 -5.19 -13.00 3.15
C ASP A 82 -3.96 -13.90 3.12
N LYS A 83 -2.75 -13.31 3.10
CA LYS A 83 -1.49 -14.06 3.16
C LYS A 83 -1.43 -14.95 4.41
N GLN A 84 -1.80 -14.44 5.58
CA GLN A 84 -1.81 -15.22 6.82
C GLN A 84 -2.80 -16.37 6.76
N SER A 85 -3.99 -16.16 6.18
CA SER A 85 -4.99 -17.21 6.02
C SER A 85 -4.51 -18.32 5.07
N LEU A 86 -3.86 -17.95 3.96
CA LEU A 86 -3.27 -18.91 3.01
C LEU A 86 -2.11 -19.68 3.64
N GLU A 87 -1.25 -19.02 4.43
CA GLU A 87 -0.17 -19.68 5.16
C GLU A 87 -0.70 -20.70 6.17
N ASN A 88 -1.78 -20.37 6.89
CA ASN A 88 -2.46 -21.30 7.79
C ASN A 88 -3.10 -22.48 7.04
N GLU A 89 -3.76 -22.23 5.90
CA GLU A 89 -4.36 -23.30 5.07
C GLU A 89 -3.28 -24.26 4.54
N ILE A 90 -2.15 -23.73 4.07
CA ILE A 90 -0.99 -24.54 3.66
C ILE A 90 -0.44 -25.38 4.82
N HIS A 91 -0.40 -24.83 6.03
CA HIS A 91 0.06 -25.56 7.22
C HIS A 91 -0.86 -26.75 7.54
N ILE A 92 -2.18 -26.50 7.60
CA ILE A 92 -3.17 -27.55 7.89
C ILE A 92 -3.14 -28.64 6.82
N LEU A 93 -3.06 -28.27 5.54
CA LEU A 93 -2.98 -29.24 4.45
C LEU A 93 -1.69 -30.09 4.49
N LYS A 94 -0.57 -29.50 4.90
CA LYS A 94 0.69 -30.24 5.08
C LYS A 94 0.59 -31.23 6.25
N GLU A 95 0.06 -30.80 7.39
CA GLU A 95 -0.13 -31.67 8.55
C GLU A 95 -1.09 -32.83 8.23
N GLY A 96 -2.21 -32.54 7.56
CA GLY A 96 -3.16 -33.56 7.11
C GLY A 96 -2.53 -34.61 6.20
N LYS A 97 -1.76 -34.19 5.19
CA LYS A 97 -1.01 -35.11 4.31
C LYS A 97 0.03 -35.95 5.05
N THR A 98 0.69 -35.37 6.06
CA THR A 98 1.66 -36.10 6.87
C THR A 98 0.97 -37.19 7.69
N MET A 99 -0.17 -36.89 8.30
CA MET A 99 -0.97 -37.87 9.06
C MET A 99 -1.52 -38.98 8.17
N GLU A 100 -2.08 -38.64 7.01
CA GLU A 100 -2.55 -39.60 6.01
C GLU A 100 -1.41 -40.53 5.54
N SER A 101 -0.21 -40.00 5.33
CA SER A 101 0.96 -40.79 4.95
C SER A 101 1.42 -41.75 6.06
N TYR A 102 1.22 -41.40 7.34
CA TYR A 102 1.52 -42.29 8.47
C TYR A 102 0.47 -43.40 8.63
N GLU A 103 -0.82 -43.10 8.44
CA GLU A 103 -1.89 -44.11 8.42
C GLU A 103 -1.66 -45.13 7.31
N ASN A 104 -1.43 -44.66 6.08
CA ASN A 104 -1.17 -45.53 4.93
C ASN A 104 0.08 -46.40 5.13
N LEU A 105 1.13 -45.87 5.78
CA LEU A 105 2.34 -46.64 6.11
C LEU A 105 2.06 -47.74 7.14
N ASN A 106 1.22 -47.46 8.13
CA ASN A 106 0.86 -48.44 9.16
C ASN A 106 -0.05 -49.52 8.59
N GLU A 107 -1.02 -49.16 7.75
CA GLU A 107 -1.88 -50.13 7.06
C GLU A 107 -1.07 -51.05 6.14
N ALA A 108 -0.13 -50.50 5.36
CA ALA A 108 0.78 -51.30 4.54
C ALA A 108 1.66 -52.25 5.35
N LYS A 109 2.12 -51.83 6.54
CA LYS A 109 2.92 -52.68 7.45
C LYS A 109 2.11 -53.81 8.06
N GLU A 110 0.85 -53.57 8.44
CA GLU A 110 -0.03 -54.62 8.96
C GLU A 110 -0.34 -55.67 7.87
N ILE A 111 -0.60 -55.23 6.63
CA ILE A 111 -0.79 -56.13 5.48
C ILE A 111 0.46 -57.00 5.24
N MET A 112 1.65 -56.40 5.28
CA MET A 112 2.91 -57.15 5.11
C MET A 112 3.15 -58.18 6.22
N LYS A 113 2.77 -57.85 7.46
CA LYS A 113 2.92 -58.74 8.61
C LYS A 113 1.94 -59.93 8.56
N GLU A 114 0.75 -59.71 8.04
CA GLU A 114 -0.24 -60.77 7.78
C GLU A 114 0.24 -61.70 6.65
N GLN A 115 0.90 -61.15 5.62
CA GLN A 115 1.46 -61.94 4.52
C GLN A 115 2.69 -62.77 4.93
N ASP A 116 3.55 -62.28 5.83
CA ASP A 116 4.67 -63.03 6.41
C ASP A 116 4.21 -64.14 7.38
N GLY A 117 3.03 -64.00 8.01
CA GLY A 117 2.45 -65.02 8.89
C GLY A 117 1.86 -66.23 8.13
N ILE A 118 1.42 -66.03 6.89
CA ILE A 118 0.81 -67.09 6.06
C ILE A 118 1.88 -68.04 5.49
N SER A 119 3.10 -67.56 5.20
CA SER A 119 4.20 -68.37 4.64
C SER A 119 4.73 -69.47 5.58
N ASN A 120 4.54 -69.34 6.90
CA ASN A 120 5.01 -70.32 7.88
C ASN A 120 4.03 -71.47 8.16
N THR A 121 2.83 -71.50 7.55
CA THR A 121 1.81 -72.53 7.85
C THR A 121 1.67 -73.61 6.77
N GLU A 122 2.28 -73.44 5.59
CA GLU A 122 2.19 -74.42 4.48
C GLU A 122 3.36 -75.43 4.41
N GLY A 123 4.30 -75.39 5.36
CA GLY A 123 5.52 -76.22 5.33
C GLY A 123 5.52 -77.52 6.14
N GLU A 124 4.50 -77.79 6.97
CA GLU A 124 4.60 -78.85 8.01
C GLU A 124 3.67 -80.06 7.84
N ASN A 125 2.90 -80.16 6.76
CA ASN A 125 2.11 -81.37 6.47
C ASN A 125 2.50 -81.93 5.11
N ASN A 126 3.51 -82.79 5.05
CA ASN A 126 3.67 -83.87 4.05
C ASN A 126 4.92 -84.72 4.38
N THR A 127 4.93 -85.35 5.56
CA THR A 127 5.70 -86.57 5.78
C THR A 127 4.72 -87.60 6.29
N GLU A 128 4.73 -88.80 5.70
CA GLU A 128 3.83 -89.95 5.92
C GLU A 128 2.67 -90.06 4.91
N GLU A 129 2.91 -90.73 3.77
CA GLU A 129 2.24 -92.01 3.45
C GLU A 129 2.71 -92.63 2.12
N ASN A 130 3.02 -93.93 2.20
CA ASN A 130 2.95 -94.99 1.17
C ASN A 130 3.98 -94.96 0.01
N VAL A 131 4.97 -95.87 -0.02
CA VAL A 131 4.92 -97.35 -0.29
C VAL A 131 4.40 -97.66 -1.70
#